data_AF-A0A8I0T302-F1
#
_entry.id   AF-A0A8I0T302-F1
#
_cell.length_a   1.000
_cell.length_b   1.000
_cell.length_c   1.000
_cell.angle_alpha   90.00
_cell.angle_beta   90.00
_cell.angle_gamma   90.00
#
_symmetry.space_group_name_H-M   'P 1'
#
loop_
_entity.id
_entity.type
_entity.pdbx_description
1 polymer ?
#
loop_
_entity_poly.entity_id
_entity_poly.type
_entity_poly.pdbx_seq_one_letter_code
_entity_poly.pdbx_strand_id
1 'polypeptide(L)'
;MAVQVGLKDHINKRPDQLSGGQQQRVAIARALVKRPKLVIADEPTANLDTTTANLVMDMMAALGQQYGTTFLMATHDDRMLHRFTRRFNLQDGELQPVTTTNSFWRAG
;
A
#
# COMPACT_ATOMS: atom_id res chain seq x y z
N MET A 1 1.17 -17.06 1.63
CA MET A 1 0.41 -15.80 1.42
C MET A 1 -0.59 -15.52 2.54
N ALA A 2 -1.65 -16.31 2.75
CA ALA A 2 -2.67 -16.04 3.79
C ALA A 2 -2.10 -15.76 5.21
N VAL A 3 -1.08 -16.51 5.65
CA VAL A 3 -0.39 -16.25 6.92
C VAL A 3 0.32 -14.89 6.92
N GLN A 4 0.99 -14.54 5.83
CA GLN A 4 1.79 -13.32 5.72
C GLN A 4 0.95 -12.05 5.70
N VAL A 5 -0.31 -12.17 5.24
CA VAL A 5 -1.28 -11.07 5.29
C VAL A 5 -2.21 -11.16 6.51
N GLY A 6 -1.93 -12.01 7.50
CA GLY A 6 -2.72 -12.12 8.72
C GLY A 6 -4.15 -12.64 8.52
N LEU A 7 -4.39 -13.48 7.50
CA LEU A 7 -5.70 -14.03 7.16
C LEU A 7 -5.80 -15.55 7.33
N LYS A 8 -4.90 -16.16 8.11
CA LYS A 8 -4.88 -17.61 8.35
C LYS A 8 -6.24 -18.14 8.81
N ASP A 9 -6.86 -17.46 9.77
CA ASP A 9 -8.13 -17.88 10.39
C ASP A 9 -9.37 -17.42 9.60
N HIS A 10 -9.16 -16.87 8.40
CA HIS A 10 -10.22 -16.29 7.56
C HIS A 10 -10.26 -16.89 6.15
N ILE A 11 -9.52 -17.97 5.89
CA ILE A 11 -9.40 -18.57 4.56
C ILE A 11 -10.74 -19.07 3.97
N ASN A 12 -11.68 -19.46 4.83
CA ASN A 12 -13.00 -19.97 4.43
C ASN A 12 -14.10 -18.90 4.49
N LYS A 13 -13.76 -17.65 4.85
CA LYS A 13 -14.73 -16.56 4.91
C LYS A 13 -14.99 -16.00 3.51
N ARG A 14 -16.25 -15.77 3.19
CA ARG A 14 -16.66 -15.05 1.98
C ARG A 14 -16.39 -13.54 2.13
N PRO A 15 -16.29 -12.77 1.03
CA PRO A 15 -16.00 -11.33 1.08
C PRO A 15 -16.94 -10.52 1.99
N ASP A 16 -18.24 -10.85 1.99
CA ASP A 16 -19.28 -10.24 2.84
C ASP A 16 -19.08 -10.49 4.35
N GLN A 17 -18.21 -11.42 4.72
CA GLN A 17 -17.93 -11.80 6.10
C GLN A 17 -16.59 -11.23 6.61
N LEU A 18 -15.92 -10.40 5.81
CA LEU A 18 -14.63 -9.80 6.10
C LEU A 18 -14.79 -8.30 6.37
N SER A 19 -14.05 -7.77 7.34
CA SER A 19 -13.95 -6.31 7.53
C SER A 19 -13.25 -5.64 6.33
N GLY A 20 -13.42 -4.32 6.15
CA GLY A 20 -12.76 -3.60 5.05
C GLY A 20 -11.24 -3.83 5.01
N GLY A 21 -10.56 -3.75 6.16
CA GLY A 21 -9.13 -4.05 6.26
C GLY A 21 -8.77 -5.52 5.97
N GLN A 22 -9.66 -6.47 6.24
CA GLN A 22 -9.46 -7.88 5.84
C GLN A 22 -9.63 -8.06 4.34
N GLN A 23 -10.66 -7.45 3.73
CA GLN A 23 -10.85 -7.46 2.27
C GLN A 23 -9.65 -6.85 1.55
N GLN A 24 -9.08 -5.77 2.08
CA GLN A 24 -7.88 -5.16 1.52
C GLN A 24 -6.68 -6.11 1.59
N ARG A 25 -6.51 -6.81 2.72
CA ARG A 25 -5.46 -7.83 2.86
C ARG A 25 -5.64 -9.01 1.90
N VAL A 26 -6.88 -9.39 1.57
CA VAL A 26 -7.17 -10.36 0.48
C VAL A 26 -6.73 -9.80 -0.88
N ALA A 27 -7.05 -8.54 -1.18
CA ALA A 27 -6.66 -7.91 -2.44
C ALA A 27 -5.13 -7.86 -2.61
N ILE A 28 -4.41 -7.50 -1.55
CA ILE A 28 -2.93 -7.50 -1.52
C ILE A 28 -2.38 -8.91 -1.72
N ALA A 29 -2.90 -9.90 -0.99
CA ALA A 29 -2.51 -11.29 -1.16
C ALA A 29 -2.70 -11.78 -2.60
N ARG A 30 -3.84 -11.42 -3.22
CA ARG A 30 -4.16 -11.76 -4.61
C ARG A 30 -3.18 -11.10 -5.59
N ALA A 31 -2.84 -9.83 -5.38
CA ALA A 31 -1.88 -9.11 -6.21
C ALA A 31 -0.47 -9.74 -6.13
N LEU A 32 -0.06 -10.20 -4.95
CA LEU A 32 1.28 -10.71 -4.70
C LEU A 32 1.47 -12.22 -4.94
N VAL A 33 0.40 -12.98 -5.16
CA VAL A 33 0.48 -14.46 -5.24
C VAL A 33 1.45 -14.94 -6.33
N LYS A 34 1.56 -14.20 -7.44
CA LYS A 34 2.49 -14.49 -8.55
C LYS A 34 3.85 -13.81 -8.42
N ARG A 35 4.12 -13.15 -7.28
CA ARG A 35 5.36 -12.38 -7.01
C ARG A 35 5.73 -11.42 -8.17
N PRO A 36 4.82 -10.51 -8.56
CA PRO A 36 5.10 -9.58 -9.64
C PRO A 36 6.23 -8.60 -9.26
N LYS A 37 6.95 -8.10 -10.26
CA LYS A 37 7.94 -7.03 -10.05
C LYS A 37 7.31 -5.67 -9.77
N LEU A 38 6.07 -5.46 -10.20
CA LEU A 38 5.31 -4.22 -10.06
C LEU A 38 3.85 -4.51 -9.69
N VAL A 39 3.34 -3.80 -8.69
CA VAL A 39 1.90 -3.72 -8.38
C VAL A 39 1.48 -2.26 -8.48
N ILE A 40 0.42 -2.01 -9.24
CA ILE A 40 -0.26 -0.71 -9.29
C ILE A 40 -1.47 -0.80 -8.37
N ALA A 41 -1.57 0.12 -7.42
CA ALA A 41 -2.67 0.18 -6.46
C ALA A 41 -3.33 1.55 -6.52
N ASP A 42 -4.63 1.55 -6.81
CA ASP A 42 -5.46 2.76 -6.80
C ASP A 42 -6.12 2.86 -5.43
N GLU A 43 -5.81 3.92 -4.68
CA GLU A 43 -6.33 4.22 -3.35
C GLU A 43 -6.39 2.99 -2.39
N PRO A 44 -5.26 2.27 -2.18
CA PRO A 44 -5.26 0.99 -1.44
C PRO A 44 -5.64 1.10 0.04
N THR A 45 -5.76 2.30 0.57
CA THR A 45 -6.16 2.54 1.96
C THR A 45 -7.43 3.36 2.08
N ALA A 46 -8.13 3.62 0.96
CA ALA A 46 -9.42 4.27 1.01
C ALA A 46 -10.41 3.48 1.88
N ASN A 47 -11.28 4.21 2.58
CA ASN A 47 -12.29 3.65 3.50
C ASN A 47 -11.73 2.87 4.70
N LEU A 48 -10.42 2.95 4.98
CA LEU A 48 -9.83 2.43 6.21
C LEU A 48 -9.65 3.57 7.23
N ASP A 49 -9.83 3.26 8.51
CA ASP A 49 -9.39 4.16 9.57
C ASP A 49 -7.85 4.32 9.55
N THR A 50 -7.35 5.41 10.11
CA THR A 50 -5.91 5.76 10.09
C THR A 50 -5.01 4.64 10.63
N THR A 51 -5.44 3.95 11.69
CA THR A 51 -4.66 2.87 12.31
C THR A 51 -4.58 1.66 11.38
N THR A 52 -5.72 1.24 10.82
CA THR A 52 -5.76 0.12 9.88
C THR A 52 -5.02 0.44 8.57
N ALA A 53 -5.13 1.67 8.06
CA ALA A 53 -4.39 2.12 6.88
C ALA A 53 -2.87 2.02 7.09
N ASN A 54 -2.37 2.49 8.24
CA ASN A 54 -0.95 2.37 8.59
C ASN A 54 -0.48 0.92 8.62
N LEU A 55 -1.24 0.03 9.27
CA LEU A 55 -0.91 -1.40 9.33
C LEU A 55 -0.86 -2.04 7.94
N VAL A 56 -1.78 -1.67 7.05
CA VAL A 56 -1.80 -2.15 5.67
C VAL A 56 -0.58 -1.66 4.90
N MET A 57 -0.20 -0.38 5.04
CA MET A 57 0.99 0.18 4.40
C MET A 57 2.29 -0.46 4.89
N ASP A 58 2.43 -0.71 6.19
CA ASP A 58 3.58 -1.45 6.75
C ASP A 58 3.69 -2.85 6.15
N MET A 59 2.57 -3.56 6.06
CA MET A 59 2.51 -4.88 5.47
C MET A 59 2.89 -4.83 3.97
N MET A 60 2.39 -3.87 3.21
CA MET A 60 2.74 -3.71 1.79
C MET A 60 4.24 -3.41 1.62
N ALA A 61 4.81 -2.53 2.44
CA ALA A 61 6.25 -2.22 2.41
C ALA A 61 7.11 -3.45 2.72
N ALA A 62 6.77 -4.20 3.78
CA ALA A 62 7.49 -5.41 4.16
C ALA A 62 7.41 -6.50 3.09
N LEU A 63 6.22 -6.73 2.52
CA LEU A 63 6.04 -7.72 1.45
C LEU A 63 6.72 -7.28 0.14
N GLY A 64 6.72 -5.99 -0.16
CA GLY A 64 7.42 -5.41 -1.30
C GLY A 64 8.91 -5.68 -1.23
N GLN A 65 9.53 -5.42 -0.07
CA GLN A 65 10.93 -5.73 0.17
C GLN A 65 11.19 -7.24 0.11
N GLN A 66 10.36 -8.06 0.75
CA GLN A 66 10.53 -9.51 0.79
C GLN A 66 10.50 -10.15 -0.61
N TYR A 67 9.65 -9.65 -1.50
CA TYR A 67 9.45 -10.23 -2.83
C TYR A 67 10.15 -9.49 -3.96
N GLY A 68 10.83 -8.37 -3.68
CA GLY A 68 11.38 -7.50 -4.71
C GLY A 68 10.28 -6.87 -5.59
N THR A 69 9.11 -6.63 -5.01
CA THR A 69 7.96 -6.02 -5.67
C THR A 69 7.96 -4.52 -5.44
N THR A 70 7.94 -3.75 -6.52
CA THR A 70 7.71 -2.30 -6.47
C THR A 70 6.21 -2.04 -6.39
N PHE A 71 5.79 -1.14 -5.50
CA PHE A 71 4.42 -0.63 -5.46
C PHE A 71 4.37 0.78 -6.03
N LEU A 72 3.51 0.99 -7.02
CA LEU A 72 3.10 2.30 -7.51
C LEU A 72 1.68 2.55 -6.99
N MET A 73 1.50 3.58 -6.17
CA MET A 73 0.20 3.88 -5.58
C MET A 73 -0.28 5.26 -6.01
N ALA A 74 -1.56 5.34 -6.36
CA ALA A 74 -2.27 6.61 -6.45
C ALA A 74 -2.99 6.87 -5.12
N THR A 75 -2.83 8.05 -4.56
CA THR A 75 -3.56 8.45 -3.35
C THR A 75 -3.73 9.96 -3.22
N HIS A 76 -4.83 10.38 -2.61
CA HIS A 76 -5.06 11.75 -2.13
C HIS A 76 -4.80 11.92 -0.62
N ASP A 77 -4.35 10.87 0.09
CA ASP A 77 -4.09 10.93 1.53
C ASP A 77 -2.68 11.47 1.83
N ASP A 78 -2.58 12.77 2.05
CA ASP A 78 -1.33 13.46 2.40
C ASP A 78 -0.64 12.87 3.64
N ARG A 79 -1.42 12.29 4.56
CA ARG A 79 -0.87 11.70 5.80
C ARG A 79 -0.01 10.49 5.49
N MET A 80 -0.21 9.82 4.36
CA MET A 80 0.54 8.62 3.98
C MET A 80 1.77 8.91 3.14
N LEU A 81 1.94 10.16 2.65
CA LEU A 81 3.02 10.53 1.73
C LEU A 81 4.42 10.24 2.28
N HIS A 82 4.62 10.39 3.59
CA HIS A 82 5.92 10.13 4.24
C HIS A 82 6.36 8.66 4.19
N ARG A 83 5.47 7.74 3.81
CA ARG A 83 5.74 6.30 3.69
C ARG A 83 6.33 5.91 2.34
N PHE A 84 6.29 6.81 1.35
CA PHE A 84 6.74 6.54 -0.01
C PHE A 84 8.19 6.98 -0.23
N THR A 85 8.96 6.14 -0.91
CA THR A 85 10.35 6.46 -1.28
C THR A 85 10.43 7.51 -2.38
N ARG A 86 9.44 7.55 -3.28
CA ARG A 86 9.33 8.50 -4.39
C ARG A 86 7.91 9.02 -4.47
N ARG A 87 7.76 10.31 -4.71
CA ARG A 87 6.47 10.99 -4.79
C ARG A 87 6.42 11.81 -6.07
N PHE A 88 5.26 11.76 -6.71
CA PHE A 88 4.95 12.57 -7.88
C PHE A 88 3.62 13.24 -7.61
N ASN A 89 3.50 14.51 -7.99
CA ASN A 89 2.22 15.20 -7.94
C ASN A 89 1.59 15.15 -9.33
N LEU A 90 0.34 14.71 -9.41
CA LEU A 90 -0.44 14.72 -10.64
C LEU A 90 -1.52 15.80 -10.49
N GLN A 91 -1.49 16.80 -11.36
CA GLN A 91 -2.45 17.90 -11.34
C GLN A 91 -2.98 18.11 -12.75
N ASP A 92 -4.31 18.12 -12.89
CA ASP A 92 -5.01 18.32 -14.17
C ASP A 92 -4.54 17.38 -15.30
N GLY A 93 -4.23 16.13 -14.95
CA GLY A 93 -3.74 15.11 -15.88
C GLY A 93 -2.25 15.22 -16.22
N GLU A 94 -1.54 16.20 -15.68
CA GLU A 94 -0.12 16.41 -15.91
C GLU A 94 0.71 16.08 -14.66
N LEU A 95 1.78 15.31 -14.86
CA LEU A 95 2.77 15.09 -13.82
C LEU A 95 3.55 16.37 -13.62
N GLN A 96 3.38 16.96 -12.44
CA GLN A 96 4.12 18.15 -12.07
C GLN A 96 5.61 17.81 -11.92
N PRO A 97 6.51 18.73 -12.29
CA PRO A 97 7.94 18.55 -12.07
C PRO A 97 8.20 18.15 -10.62
N VAL A 98 9.05 17.14 -10.40
CA VAL A 98 9.44 16.74 -9.05
C VAL A 98 10.23 17.88 -8.43
N THR A 99 9.56 18.75 -7.69
CA THR A 99 10.22 19.73 -6.84
C THR A 99 10.92 18.92 -5.77
N THR A 100 12.22 18.71 -5.92
CA THR A 100 13.01 18.05 -4.88
C THR A 100 13.05 19.02 -3.71
N THR A 101 12.10 18.92 -2.78
CA THR A 101 12.22 19.59 -1.49
C THR A 101 13.28 18.83 -0.72
N ASN A 102 14.53 19.17 -0.98
CA ASN A 102 15.66 18.69 -0.23
C ASN A 102 15.70 19.47 1.09
N SER A 103 14.97 18.99 2.10
CA SER A 103 15.24 19.27 3.51
C SER A 103 14.37 18.35 4.37
N PHE A 104 14.95 17.86 5.46
CA PHE A 104 14.40 16.85 6.39
C PHE A 104 14.49 15.41 5.93
N TRP A 105 15.71 14.87 5.85
CA TRP A 105 16.16 13.69 6.63
C TRP A 105 17.69 13.58 6.53
N ARG A 106 18.37 14.36 7.36
CA ARG A 106 19.70 14.03 7.89
C ARG A 106 19.58 14.06 9.41
N ALA A 107 19.38 12.88 9.98
CA ALA A 107 19.80 12.48 11.32
C ALA A 107 19.96 10.96 11.19
N GLY A 108 21.16 10.39 11.29
CA GLY A 108 22.05 10.58 12.42
C GLY A 108 21.64 9.53 13.44
#